data_AF-A0A5C0AY81-F1
#
_entry.id   AF-A0A5C0AY81-F1
#
_cell.length_a   1.000
_cell.length_b   1.000
_cell.length_c   1.000
_cell.angle_alpha   90.00
_cell.angle_beta   90.00
_cell.angle_gamma   90.00
#
_symmetry.space_group_name_H-M   'P 1'
#
loop_
_entity.id
_entity.type
_entity.pdbx_description
1 polymer ?
#
loop_
_entity_poly.entity_id
_entity_poly.type
_entity_poly.pdbx_seq_one_letter_code
_entity_poly.pdbx_strand_id
1 'polypeptide(L)'
;MSTILFSADERTMDNLMEGPWVSIEAEPSTAQITALFNKAGFEKYAHLVDEYDCTGFSIAIEDIAEDRLQAEFSPCLDRIKKKDAISHIGIVGSGAFAQDFDMHAFSAFKQVTRLTTQNVPFGPALTSLFPKLQAWQSMDWKANQPTALHDAWPQLARLSLQGFSGSLDVFDGRPIKTLMLVASTIKNIEDILRFQDLESLQIISCRIGGDVSVLSTLEKLQSLRIEGKNKLVGWEALTSATIRYLEASHYPCKFPKVGFPALQHYVVNAYRARDPFADTGGDADEINDALNRAFFAA
;
A
#
# COMPACT_ATOMS: atom_id res chain seq x y z
N MET A 1 -2.31 12.61 -12.22
CA MET A 1 -3.78 12.66 -12.14
C MET A 1 -4.31 11.75 -13.22
N SER A 2 -5.13 10.76 -12.84
CA SER A 2 -5.78 9.87 -13.79
C SER A 2 -6.84 10.63 -14.61
N THR A 3 -7.12 10.13 -15.81
CA THR A 3 -8.19 10.61 -16.69
C THR A 3 -9.31 9.59 -16.71
N ILE A 4 -10.53 10.01 -16.41
CA ILE A 4 -11.71 9.13 -16.47
C ILE A 4 -12.08 8.92 -17.95
N LEU A 5 -12.01 7.67 -18.41
CA LEU A 5 -12.42 7.26 -19.75
C LEU A 5 -13.91 6.92 -19.82
N PHE A 6 -14.45 6.38 -18.72
CA PHE A 6 -15.84 5.99 -18.59
C PHE A 6 -16.24 5.98 -17.12
N SER A 7 -17.49 6.33 -16.83
CA SER A 7 -18.07 6.14 -15.52
C SER A 7 -19.56 5.84 -15.67
N ALA A 8 -20.03 4.85 -14.91
CA ALA A 8 -21.45 4.58 -14.73
C ALA A 8 -21.73 4.50 -13.24
N ASP A 9 -22.74 5.25 -12.80
CA ASP A 9 -23.16 5.32 -11.41
C ASP A 9 -24.68 5.21 -11.33
N GLU A 10 -25.17 4.05 -10.90
CA GLU A 10 -26.60 3.82 -10.72
C GLU A 10 -27.00 3.87 -9.24
N ARG A 11 -26.12 4.37 -8.37
CA ARG A 11 -26.46 4.65 -6.97
C ARG A 11 -27.47 5.78 -6.91
N THR A 12 -28.46 5.65 -6.04
CA THR A 12 -29.47 6.69 -5.81
C THR A 12 -29.26 7.31 -4.43
N MET A 13 -29.84 8.48 -4.19
CA MET A 13 -29.79 9.13 -2.86
C MET A 13 -30.37 8.24 -1.76
N ASP A 14 -31.32 7.37 -2.10
CA ASP A 14 -31.96 6.41 -1.18
C ASP A 14 -31.18 5.09 -1.04
N ASN A 15 -30.20 4.85 -1.93
CA ASN A 15 -29.40 3.62 -1.96
C ASN A 15 -27.97 3.90 -2.50
N LEU A 16 -27.21 4.65 -1.71
CA LEU A 16 -25.84 5.05 -2.05
C LEU A 16 -24.83 3.89 -1.99
N MET A 17 -25.22 2.73 -1.44
CA MET A 17 -24.28 1.63 -1.19
C MET A 17 -24.48 0.44 -2.13
N GLU A 18 -25.72 0.13 -2.54
CA GLU A 18 -25.99 -1.09 -3.31
C GLU A 18 -26.04 -0.89 -4.83
N GLY A 19 -26.32 0.34 -5.31
CA GLY A 19 -26.40 0.62 -6.74
C GLY A 19 -25.07 0.32 -7.46
N PRO A 20 -25.07 -0.32 -8.64
CA PRO A 20 -23.84 -0.68 -9.33
C PRO A 20 -23.09 0.57 -9.80
N TRP A 21 -21.79 0.61 -9.52
CA TRP A 21 -20.90 1.69 -9.91
C TRP A 21 -19.60 1.16 -10.52
N VAL A 22 -19.13 1.86 -11.56
CA VAL A 22 -17.83 1.63 -12.18
C VAL A 22 -17.19 2.96 -12.62
N SER A 23 -15.88 3.07 -12.47
CA SER A 23 -15.03 4.10 -13.09
C SER A 23 -13.89 3.43 -13.84
N ILE A 24 -13.67 3.80 -15.10
CA ILE A 24 -12.53 3.38 -15.90
C ILE A 24 -11.57 4.56 -15.98
N GLU A 25 -10.35 4.35 -15.48
CA GLU A 25 -9.36 5.41 -15.33
C GLU A 25 -8.08 5.07 -16.06
N ALA A 26 -7.55 6.02 -16.81
CA ALA A 26 -6.24 5.94 -17.44
C ALA A 26 -5.23 6.79 -16.66
N GLU A 27 -4.09 6.21 -16.31
CA GLU A 27 -2.93 6.93 -15.79
C GLU A 27 -2.04 7.34 -16.98
N PRO A 28 -1.99 8.64 -17.37
CA PRO A 28 -1.31 9.05 -18.60
C PRO A 28 0.21 8.79 -18.57
N SER A 29 0.80 8.74 -17.38
CA SER A 29 2.25 8.54 -17.19
C SER A 29 2.70 7.09 -17.39
N THR A 30 1.80 6.11 -17.23
CA THR A 30 2.13 4.67 -17.29
C THR A 30 1.35 3.92 -18.37
N ALA A 31 0.44 4.60 -19.08
CA ALA A 31 -0.52 3.99 -20.01
C ALA A 31 -1.36 2.87 -19.38
N GLN A 32 -1.44 2.82 -18.05
CA GLN A 32 -2.25 1.85 -17.33
C GLN A 32 -3.70 2.30 -17.35
N ILE A 33 -4.58 1.39 -17.76
CA ILE A 33 -6.03 1.56 -17.65
C ILE A 33 -6.50 0.63 -16.54
N THR A 34 -7.21 1.16 -15.56
CA THR A 34 -7.74 0.43 -14.41
C THR A 34 -9.24 0.63 -14.31
N ALA A 35 -9.95 -0.47 -14.05
CA ALA A 35 -11.38 -0.44 -13.76
C ALA A 35 -11.63 -0.51 -12.25
N LEU A 36 -12.35 0.45 -11.70
CA LEU A 36 -12.75 0.50 -10.29
C LEU A 36 -14.24 0.19 -10.20
N PHE A 37 -14.61 -0.78 -9.37
CA PHE A 37 -16.00 -1.22 -9.20
C PHE A 37 -16.40 -1.18 -7.73
N ASN A 38 -17.69 -1.04 -7.43
CA ASN A 38 -18.22 -1.64 -6.20
C ASN A 38 -18.65 -3.09 -6.47
N LYS A 39 -19.13 -3.83 -5.46
CA LYS A 39 -19.56 -5.23 -5.62
C LYS A 39 -20.61 -5.42 -6.73
N ALA A 40 -21.71 -4.66 -6.70
CA ALA A 40 -22.77 -4.75 -7.71
C ALA A 40 -22.27 -4.31 -9.10
N GLY A 41 -21.41 -3.30 -9.13
CA GLY A 41 -20.76 -2.80 -10.34
C GLY A 41 -19.89 -3.85 -11.00
N PHE A 42 -19.13 -4.65 -10.25
CA PHE A 42 -18.35 -5.73 -10.82
C PHE A 42 -19.24 -6.77 -11.50
N GLU A 43 -20.34 -7.17 -10.86
CA GLU A 43 -21.28 -8.13 -11.44
C GLU A 43 -21.98 -7.59 -12.70
N LYS A 44 -22.24 -6.29 -12.79
CA LYS A 44 -22.88 -5.71 -13.97
C LYS A 44 -21.88 -5.38 -15.08
N TYR A 45 -20.73 -4.83 -14.73
CA TYR A 45 -19.82 -4.13 -15.64
C TYR A 45 -18.43 -4.76 -15.80
N ALA A 46 -18.14 -5.94 -15.23
CA ALA A 46 -16.82 -6.57 -15.39
C ALA A 46 -16.39 -6.79 -16.87
N HIS A 47 -17.34 -6.85 -17.81
CA HIS A 47 -17.02 -6.91 -19.25
C HIS A 47 -16.31 -5.65 -19.77
N LEU A 48 -16.47 -4.50 -19.10
CA LEU A 48 -15.79 -3.25 -19.47
C LEU A 48 -14.27 -3.34 -19.28
N VAL A 49 -13.79 -4.27 -18.44
CA VAL A 49 -12.34 -4.57 -18.33
C VAL A 49 -11.77 -4.95 -19.70
N ASP A 50 -12.48 -5.80 -20.44
CA ASP A 50 -12.05 -6.25 -21.77
C ASP A 50 -12.31 -5.20 -22.86
N GLU A 51 -13.40 -4.43 -22.75
CA GLU A 51 -13.80 -3.41 -23.72
C GLU A 51 -12.83 -2.22 -23.74
N TYR A 52 -12.33 -1.83 -22.57
CA TYR A 52 -11.39 -0.71 -22.41
C TYR A 52 -9.93 -1.15 -22.34
N ASP A 53 -9.62 -2.41 -22.65
CA ASP A 53 -8.27 -2.98 -22.56
C ASP A 53 -7.57 -2.69 -21.22
N CYS A 54 -8.33 -2.85 -20.14
CA CYS A 54 -7.83 -2.59 -18.79
C CYS A 54 -6.67 -3.53 -18.46
N THR A 55 -5.60 -2.95 -17.90
CA THR A 55 -4.42 -3.66 -17.40
C THR A 55 -4.54 -4.04 -15.92
N GLY A 56 -5.59 -3.57 -15.26
CA GLY A 56 -5.90 -3.87 -13.88
C GLY A 56 -7.35 -3.59 -13.52
N PHE A 57 -7.78 -4.12 -12.39
CA PHE A 57 -9.08 -3.77 -11.82
C PHE A 57 -9.03 -3.80 -10.29
N SER A 58 -9.91 -3.01 -9.67
CA SER A 58 -10.14 -3.02 -8.23
C SER A 58 -11.62 -3.12 -7.92
N ILE A 59 -11.96 -3.91 -6.90
CA ILE A 59 -13.32 -4.07 -6.42
C ILE A 59 -13.37 -3.52 -5.00
N ALA A 60 -14.05 -2.40 -4.83
CA ALA A 60 -14.44 -1.85 -3.55
C ALA A 60 -15.58 -2.70 -2.98
N ILE A 61 -15.32 -3.33 -1.85
CA ILE A 61 -16.27 -4.18 -1.14
C ILE A 61 -16.84 -3.49 0.10
N GLU A 62 -16.56 -2.19 0.29
CA GLU A 62 -17.11 -1.42 1.41
C GLU A 62 -18.63 -1.29 1.25
N ASP A 63 -19.33 -2.12 2.01
CA ASP A 63 -20.76 -2.02 2.25
C ASP A 63 -20.96 -2.02 3.77
N ILE A 64 -20.66 -0.87 4.39
CA ILE A 64 -20.94 -0.63 5.81
C ILE A 64 -22.33 -0.02 5.90
N ALA A 65 -23.32 -0.85 6.18
CA ALA A 65 -24.57 -0.36 6.73
C ALA A 65 -24.70 -0.86 8.18
N GLU A 66 -25.02 0.07 9.09
CA GLU A 66 -25.31 -0.21 10.50
C GLU A 66 -24.19 -0.97 11.26
N ASP A 67 -22.92 -0.61 11.01
CA ASP A 67 -21.74 -1.22 11.67
C ASP A 67 -21.62 -2.74 11.48
N ARG A 68 -22.23 -3.29 10.42
CA ARG A 68 -22.15 -4.72 10.08
C ARG A 68 -21.59 -4.90 8.67
N LEU A 69 -20.68 -5.86 8.54
CA LEU A 69 -20.27 -6.44 7.27
C LEU A 69 -21.51 -7.05 6.60
N GLN A 70 -22.08 -6.40 5.59
CA GLN A 70 -23.37 -6.82 5.05
C GLN A 70 -23.31 -7.99 4.07
N ALA A 71 -22.17 -8.34 3.47
CA ALA A 71 -22.12 -9.52 2.61
C ALA A 71 -20.74 -10.13 2.39
N GLU A 72 -20.71 -11.46 2.32
CA GLU A 72 -19.62 -12.22 1.74
C GLU A 72 -19.42 -11.85 0.26
N PHE A 73 -18.18 -11.95 -0.21
CA PHE A 73 -17.75 -11.56 -1.54
C PHE A 73 -17.49 -12.80 -2.42
N SER A 74 -18.19 -12.92 -3.55
CA SER A 74 -18.05 -14.05 -4.48
C SER A 74 -18.08 -13.54 -5.93
N PRO A 75 -17.00 -12.90 -6.41
CA PRO A 75 -16.96 -12.27 -7.73
C PRO A 75 -16.93 -13.30 -8.86
N CYS A 76 -17.74 -13.11 -9.90
CA CYS A 76 -17.67 -13.93 -11.10
C CYS A 76 -16.52 -13.49 -12.03
N LEU A 77 -15.30 -14.00 -11.77
CA LEU A 77 -14.08 -13.65 -12.52
C LEU A 77 -14.08 -14.13 -13.99
N ASP A 78 -15.00 -15.03 -14.37
CA ASP A 78 -15.16 -15.51 -15.75
C ASP A 78 -15.69 -14.46 -16.73
N ARG A 79 -16.23 -13.36 -16.20
CA ARG A 79 -16.67 -12.21 -17.01
C ARG A 79 -15.50 -11.48 -17.68
N ILE A 80 -14.29 -11.61 -17.12
CA ILE A 80 -13.05 -11.07 -17.71
C ILE A 80 -12.42 -12.15 -18.59
N LYS A 81 -12.33 -11.90 -19.89
CA LYS A 81 -11.79 -12.82 -20.89
C LYS A 81 -10.30 -12.61 -21.10
N LYS A 82 -9.80 -11.38 -21.15
CA LYS A 82 -8.39 -11.03 -21.38
C LYS A 82 -7.55 -11.12 -20.10
N LYS A 83 -7.61 -12.27 -19.40
CA LYS A 83 -6.93 -12.45 -18.10
C LYS A 83 -5.41 -12.26 -18.15
N ASP A 84 -4.78 -12.56 -19.28
CA ASP A 84 -3.34 -12.35 -19.49
C ASP A 84 -2.94 -10.87 -19.63
N ALA A 85 -3.88 -9.95 -19.88
CA ALA A 85 -3.61 -8.51 -19.89
C ALA A 85 -3.58 -7.91 -18.47
N ILE A 86 -4.09 -8.63 -17.48
CA ILE A 86 -4.24 -8.13 -16.11
C ILE A 86 -2.93 -8.30 -15.34
N SER A 87 -2.35 -7.15 -15.00
CA SER A 87 -1.15 -7.02 -14.17
C SER A 87 -1.46 -6.59 -12.74
N HIS A 88 -2.65 -6.04 -12.49
CA HIS A 88 -3.06 -5.53 -11.18
C HIS A 88 -4.46 -5.99 -10.77
N ILE A 89 -4.58 -6.49 -9.54
CA ILE A 89 -5.86 -6.82 -8.91
C ILE A 89 -5.94 -6.11 -7.55
N GLY A 90 -7.03 -5.38 -7.33
CA GLY A 90 -7.36 -4.73 -6.07
C GLY A 90 -8.64 -5.30 -5.46
N ILE A 91 -8.61 -5.59 -4.16
CA ILE A 91 -9.81 -5.81 -3.35
C ILE A 91 -9.73 -4.85 -2.17
N VAL A 92 -10.56 -3.81 -2.18
CA VAL A 92 -10.44 -2.63 -1.30
C VAL A 92 -11.66 -2.56 -0.40
N GLY A 93 -11.47 -2.32 0.89
CA GLY A 93 -12.54 -2.26 1.89
C GLY A 93 -12.35 -3.19 3.08
N SER A 94 -13.44 -3.65 3.68
CA SER A 94 -13.41 -4.69 4.71
C SER A 94 -14.41 -5.77 4.35
N GLY A 95 -13.99 -7.03 4.34
CA GLY A 95 -14.83 -8.14 3.92
C GLY A 95 -14.14 -9.49 3.92
N ALA A 96 -14.91 -10.52 3.58
CA ALA A 96 -14.42 -11.87 3.42
C ALA A 96 -14.99 -12.47 2.13
N PHE A 97 -14.22 -13.34 1.49
CA PHE A 97 -14.76 -14.18 0.43
C PHE A 97 -15.86 -15.10 1.00
N ALA A 98 -16.84 -15.45 0.18
CA ALA A 98 -17.82 -16.46 0.54
C ALA A 98 -17.13 -17.79 0.88
N GLN A 99 -17.69 -18.54 1.81
CA GLN A 99 -17.05 -19.78 2.30
C GLN A 99 -16.81 -20.81 1.17
N ASP A 100 -17.68 -20.80 0.16
CA ASP A 100 -17.64 -21.68 -1.02
C ASP A 100 -16.96 -21.04 -2.24
N PHE A 101 -16.41 -19.82 -2.11
CA PHE A 101 -15.73 -19.16 -3.21
C PHE A 101 -14.43 -19.89 -3.58
N ASP A 102 -14.30 -20.24 -4.87
CA ASP A 102 -13.10 -20.88 -5.39
C ASP A 102 -11.96 -19.86 -5.57
N MET A 103 -11.09 -19.79 -4.57
CA MET A 103 -9.88 -18.96 -4.61
C MET A 103 -8.96 -19.29 -5.80
N HIS A 104 -9.01 -20.51 -6.35
CA HIS A 104 -8.21 -20.87 -7.52
C HIS A 104 -8.64 -20.17 -8.80
N ALA A 105 -9.82 -19.53 -8.84
CA ALA A 105 -10.23 -18.69 -9.95
C ALA A 105 -9.20 -17.55 -10.22
N PHE A 106 -8.50 -17.08 -9.18
CA PHE A 106 -7.44 -16.08 -9.32
C PHE A 106 -6.18 -16.62 -10.05
N SER A 107 -5.94 -17.93 -10.05
CA SER A 107 -4.78 -18.53 -10.74
C SER A 107 -4.81 -18.37 -12.26
N ALA A 108 -5.97 -18.02 -12.82
CA ALA A 108 -6.11 -17.73 -14.23
C ALA A 108 -5.47 -16.39 -14.65
N PHE A 109 -5.17 -15.48 -13.70
CA PHE A 109 -4.54 -14.18 -13.96
C PHE A 109 -3.01 -14.26 -13.82
N LYS A 110 -2.35 -14.91 -14.78
CA LYS A 110 -0.93 -15.32 -14.71
C LYS A 110 0.09 -14.19 -14.78
N GLN A 111 -0.34 -12.97 -15.13
CA GLN A 111 0.53 -11.80 -15.29
C GLN A 111 0.41 -10.80 -14.13
N VAL A 112 -0.33 -11.14 -13.07
CA VAL A 112 -0.46 -10.26 -11.91
C VAL A 112 0.89 -10.07 -11.24
N THR A 113 1.33 -8.82 -11.23
CA THR A 113 2.56 -8.35 -10.56
C THR A 113 2.24 -7.41 -9.41
N ARG A 114 0.99 -6.91 -9.30
CA ARG A 114 0.58 -5.97 -8.26
C ARG A 114 -0.73 -6.38 -7.60
N LEU A 115 -0.73 -6.41 -6.27
CA LEU A 115 -1.94 -6.61 -5.47
C LEU A 115 -2.18 -5.42 -4.55
N THR A 116 -3.44 -5.05 -4.43
CA THR A 116 -3.91 -4.17 -3.34
C THR A 116 -4.99 -4.92 -2.59
N THR A 117 -4.79 -5.07 -1.28
CA THR A 117 -5.77 -5.71 -0.40
C THR A 117 -6.08 -4.76 0.74
N GLN A 118 -7.29 -4.73 1.25
CA GLN A 118 -7.58 -4.07 2.53
C GLN A 118 -8.47 -5.02 3.31
N ASN A 119 -7.99 -5.50 4.46
CA ASN A 119 -8.72 -6.39 5.37
C ASN A 119 -9.43 -7.60 4.72
N VAL A 120 -8.97 -8.07 3.56
CA VAL A 120 -9.51 -9.25 2.85
C VAL A 120 -8.42 -10.30 2.74
N PRO A 121 -8.58 -11.46 3.40
CA PRO A 121 -7.58 -12.51 3.35
C PRO A 121 -7.70 -13.33 2.06
N PHE A 122 -6.57 -13.57 1.40
CA PHE A 122 -6.41 -14.65 0.41
C PHE A 122 -5.92 -15.94 1.05
N GLY A 123 -5.52 -15.88 2.32
CA GLY A 123 -5.03 -17.01 3.09
C GLY A 123 -3.66 -17.54 2.61
N PRO A 124 -3.29 -18.77 3.01
CA PRO A 124 -1.94 -19.29 2.81
C PRO A 124 -1.62 -19.64 1.34
N ALA A 125 -2.63 -19.76 0.46
CA ALA A 125 -2.45 -20.12 -0.95
C ALA A 125 -1.89 -18.98 -1.81
N LEU A 126 -1.76 -17.78 -1.26
CA LEU A 126 -1.53 -16.57 -2.04
C LEU A 126 -0.22 -16.58 -2.86
N THR A 127 0.85 -17.22 -2.38
CA THR A 127 2.09 -17.40 -3.16
C THR A 127 1.87 -18.21 -4.45
N SER A 128 0.93 -19.16 -4.43
CA SER A 128 0.54 -19.95 -5.60
C SER A 128 -0.42 -19.22 -6.54
N LEU A 129 -1.29 -18.35 -6.00
CA LEU A 129 -2.23 -17.56 -6.79
C LEU A 129 -1.51 -16.47 -7.59
N PHE A 130 -0.49 -15.86 -7.00
CA PHE A 130 0.21 -14.71 -7.59
C PHE A 130 1.73 -14.88 -7.53
N PRO A 131 2.32 -15.79 -8.32
CA PRO A 131 3.74 -16.15 -8.19
C PRO A 131 4.70 -15.05 -8.66
N LYS A 132 4.24 -14.06 -9.44
CA LYS A 132 5.07 -13.00 -10.05
C LYS A 132 4.97 -11.66 -9.32
N LEU A 133 4.49 -11.65 -8.08
CA LEU A 133 4.25 -10.40 -7.35
C LEU A 133 5.53 -9.56 -7.23
N GLN A 134 5.40 -8.28 -7.57
CA GLN A 134 6.43 -7.24 -7.50
C GLN A 134 6.03 -6.11 -6.54
N ALA A 135 4.72 -5.90 -6.36
CA ALA A 135 4.19 -4.97 -5.38
C ALA A 135 3.00 -5.57 -4.63
N TRP A 136 2.97 -5.38 -3.32
CA TRP A 136 1.77 -5.62 -2.53
C TRP A 136 1.48 -4.44 -1.62
N GLN A 137 0.33 -3.81 -1.84
CA GLN A 137 -0.19 -2.74 -1.03
C GLN A 137 -1.19 -3.27 0.02
N SER A 138 -1.03 -2.79 1.26
CA SER A 138 -1.95 -3.01 2.37
C SER A 138 -2.18 -4.50 2.70
N MET A 139 -1.11 -5.30 2.65
CA MET A 139 -1.15 -6.69 3.09
C MET A 139 -1.50 -6.76 4.59
N ASP A 140 -2.70 -7.22 4.93
CA ASP A 140 -3.03 -7.58 6.31
C ASP A 140 -2.30 -8.87 6.68
N TRP A 141 -1.23 -8.74 7.46
CA TRP A 141 -0.37 -9.85 7.84
C TRP A 141 -1.12 -10.92 8.64
N LYS A 142 -1.97 -10.50 9.58
CA LYS A 142 -2.67 -11.41 10.49
C LYS A 142 -3.80 -12.13 9.79
N ALA A 143 -4.52 -11.47 8.88
CA ALA A 143 -5.60 -12.08 8.12
C ALA A 143 -5.07 -13.10 7.10
N ASN A 144 -3.93 -12.82 6.45
CA ASN A 144 -3.40 -13.71 5.41
C ASN A 144 -2.63 -14.92 5.95
N GLN A 145 -2.09 -14.87 7.18
CA GLN A 145 -1.33 -15.96 7.83
C GLN A 145 -0.39 -16.73 6.88
N PRO A 146 0.51 -16.04 6.14
CA PRO A 146 1.40 -16.74 5.22
C PRO A 146 2.31 -17.70 6.00
N THR A 147 2.17 -18.99 5.74
CA THR A 147 2.85 -20.05 6.52
C THR A 147 4.34 -20.16 6.22
N ALA A 148 4.77 -19.74 5.03
CA ALA A 148 6.16 -19.50 4.66
C ALA A 148 6.21 -18.76 3.32
N LEU A 149 6.99 -17.68 3.23
CA LEU A 149 7.24 -16.99 1.97
C LEU A 149 8.54 -17.45 1.30
N HIS A 150 9.29 -18.41 1.84
CA HIS A 150 10.61 -18.79 1.32
C HIS A 150 10.56 -19.06 -0.20
N ASP A 151 11.42 -18.36 -0.94
CA ASP A 151 11.53 -18.33 -2.42
C ASP A 151 10.34 -17.72 -3.20
N ALA A 152 9.26 -17.30 -2.52
CA ALA A 152 8.17 -16.58 -3.15
C ALA A 152 8.55 -15.11 -3.45
N TRP A 153 8.10 -14.64 -4.62
CA TRP A 153 8.22 -13.25 -5.09
C TRP A 153 9.66 -12.71 -5.09
N PRO A 154 10.55 -13.31 -5.89
CA PRO A 154 11.94 -12.86 -5.99
C PRO A 154 12.08 -11.43 -6.52
N GLN A 155 11.02 -10.86 -7.10
CA GLN A 155 10.98 -9.52 -7.67
C GLN A 155 10.14 -8.54 -6.82
N LEU A 156 9.75 -8.91 -5.59
CA LEU A 156 9.00 -8.03 -4.69
C LEU A 156 9.86 -6.81 -4.34
N ALA A 157 9.48 -5.64 -4.85
CA ALA A 157 10.20 -4.39 -4.65
C ALA A 157 9.43 -3.38 -3.82
N ARG A 158 8.09 -3.52 -3.75
CA ARG A 158 7.21 -2.58 -3.03
C ARG A 158 6.30 -3.35 -2.09
N LEU A 159 6.35 -3.00 -0.82
CA LEU A 159 5.64 -3.75 0.21
C LEU A 159 5.02 -2.81 1.24
N SER A 160 3.71 -2.92 1.41
CA SER A 160 2.98 -2.28 2.49
C SER A 160 2.33 -3.35 3.36
N LEU A 161 2.68 -3.36 4.64
CA LEU A 161 2.23 -4.32 5.63
C LEU A 161 1.36 -3.64 6.69
N GLN A 162 0.20 -4.21 6.96
CA GLN A 162 -0.70 -3.79 8.01
C GLN A 162 -0.70 -4.83 9.15
N GLY A 163 -0.55 -4.35 10.38
CA GLY A 163 -0.60 -5.18 11.58
C GLY A 163 0.52 -6.21 11.68
N PHE A 164 1.64 -6.00 10.98
CA PHE A 164 2.75 -6.95 10.95
C PHE A 164 3.38 -7.14 12.32
N SER A 165 3.71 -8.39 12.62
CA SER A 165 4.46 -8.79 13.82
C SER A 165 5.43 -9.90 13.45
N GLY A 166 6.60 -9.92 14.10
CA GLY A 166 7.70 -10.81 13.74
C GLY A 166 8.93 -10.04 13.28
N SER A 167 9.77 -10.70 12.48
CA SER A 167 10.95 -10.11 11.84
C SER A 167 10.76 -10.02 10.34
N LEU A 168 11.36 -8.99 9.73
CA LEU A 168 11.40 -8.76 8.29
C LEU A 168 12.32 -9.74 7.56
N ASP A 169 13.02 -10.64 8.26
CA ASP A 169 13.83 -11.73 7.69
C ASP A 169 13.05 -12.64 6.74
N VAL A 170 11.75 -12.77 6.93
CA VAL A 170 10.85 -13.49 6.02
C VAL A 170 10.89 -12.94 4.59
N PHE A 171 11.33 -11.69 4.41
CA PHE A 171 11.52 -11.01 3.13
C PHE A 171 12.99 -10.88 2.71
N ASP A 172 13.92 -11.55 3.39
CA ASP A 172 15.33 -11.57 2.98
C ASP A 172 15.46 -12.05 1.52
N GLY A 173 16.42 -11.46 0.79
CA GLY A 173 16.69 -11.76 -0.62
C GLY A 173 15.77 -11.06 -1.64
N ARG A 174 14.76 -10.30 -1.21
CA ARG A 174 13.93 -9.49 -2.13
C ARG A 174 14.50 -8.09 -2.34
N PRO A 175 14.36 -7.52 -3.54
CA PRO A 175 14.84 -6.18 -3.87
C PRO A 175 13.89 -5.09 -3.34
N ILE A 176 13.56 -5.10 -2.05
CA ILE A 176 12.63 -4.14 -1.44
C ILE A 176 13.23 -2.73 -1.49
N LYS A 177 12.58 -1.85 -2.27
CA LYS A 177 12.91 -0.43 -2.44
C LYS A 177 11.93 0.48 -1.75
N THR A 178 10.69 0.03 -1.59
CA THR A 178 9.62 0.80 -0.94
C THR A 178 8.98 -0.04 0.15
N LEU A 179 9.03 0.43 1.39
CA LEU A 179 8.46 -0.24 2.55
C LEU A 179 7.50 0.69 3.30
N MET A 180 6.31 0.20 3.60
CA MET A 180 5.33 0.85 4.46
C MET A 180 4.88 -0.11 5.53
N LEU A 181 4.97 0.33 6.77
CA LEU A 181 4.52 -0.41 7.94
C LEU A 181 3.39 0.39 8.58
N VAL A 182 2.23 -0.23 8.70
CA VAL A 182 1.04 0.37 9.31
C VAL A 182 0.64 -0.46 10.51
N ALA A 183 0.45 0.19 11.66
CA ALA A 183 0.01 -0.45 12.90
C ALA A 183 0.84 -1.69 13.28
N SER A 184 2.12 -1.72 12.90
CA SER A 184 3.00 -2.87 13.06
C SER A 184 3.70 -2.88 14.42
N THR A 185 4.10 -4.06 14.86
CA THR A 185 4.67 -4.32 16.19
C THR A 185 6.08 -4.92 16.13
N ILE A 186 6.81 -4.66 15.04
CA ILE A 186 8.23 -5.00 14.95
C ILE A 186 9.00 -4.37 16.13
N LYS A 187 9.93 -5.13 16.69
CA LYS A 187 10.57 -4.77 17.97
C LYS A 187 11.59 -3.64 17.82
N ASN A 188 12.44 -3.71 16.79
CA ASN A 188 13.56 -2.79 16.60
C ASN A 188 13.56 -2.26 15.15
N ILE A 189 13.81 -0.96 15.00
CA ILE A 189 14.00 -0.27 13.72
C ILE A 189 15.19 -0.80 12.91
N GLU A 190 16.19 -1.39 13.56
CA GLU A 190 17.33 -2.06 12.89
C GLU A 190 16.89 -3.17 11.93
N ASP A 191 15.72 -3.79 12.13
CA ASP A 191 15.22 -4.85 11.25
C ASP A 191 14.94 -4.35 9.83
N ILE A 192 14.74 -3.04 9.65
CA ILE A 192 14.59 -2.40 8.33
C ILE A 192 15.91 -2.39 7.55
N LEU A 193 17.06 -2.43 8.23
CA LEU A 193 18.38 -2.40 7.58
C LEU A 193 18.68 -3.66 6.76
N ARG A 194 17.80 -4.65 6.79
CA ARG A 194 17.84 -5.78 5.84
C ARG A 194 17.70 -5.31 4.39
N PHE A 195 17.00 -4.19 4.17
CA PHE A 195 16.75 -3.62 2.86
C PHE A 195 17.72 -2.47 2.60
N GLN A 196 18.97 -2.78 2.26
CA GLN A 196 20.02 -1.77 2.03
C GLN A 196 19.74 -0.87 0.81
N ASP A 197 18.91 -1.35 -0.12
CA ASP A 197 18.51 -0.62 -1.32
C ASP A 197 17.23 0.20 -1.14
N LEU A 198 16.77 0.41 0.10
CA LEU A 198 15.52 1.11 0.38
C LEU A 198 15.59 2.59 -0.05
N GLU A 199 14.64 2.98 -0.90
CA GLU A 199 14.49 4.33 -1.45
C GLU A 199 13.39 5.12 -0.74
N SER A 200 12.38 4.43 -0.20
CA SER A 200 11.24 5.04 0.50
C SER A 200 10.79 4.19 1.69
N LEU A 201 10.64 4.84 2.85
CA LEU A 201 10.23 4.22 4.10
C LEU A 201 9.08 4.99 4.74
N GLN A 202 8.01 4.26 5.08
CA GLN A 202 6.90 4.79 5.87
C GLN A 202 6.65 3.92 7.10
N ILE A 203 6.65 4.52 8.28
CA ILE A 203 6.33 3.88 9.56
C ILE A 203 5.17 4.64 10.16
N ILE A 204 3.98 4.06 10.14
CA ILE A 204 2.73 4.74 10.52
C ILE A 204 2.08 4.01 11.68
N SER A 205 1.93 4.71 12.79
CA SER A 205 1.30 4.21 14.02
C SER A 205 1.87 2.86 14.48
N CYS A 206 3.17 2.66 14.26
CA CYS A 206 3.87 1.45 14.70
C CYS A 206 4.25 1.58 16.19
N ARG A 207 4.41 0.45 16.87
CA ARG A 207 4.94 0.42 18.27
C ARG A 207 6.43 0.07 18.29
N ILE A 208 7.14 0.47 17.24
CA ILE A 208 8.55 0.18 17.03
C ILE A 208 9.44 0.98 17.97
N GLY A 209 10.49 0.35 18.48
CA GLY A 209 11.54 1.02 19.25
C GLY A 209 12.90 0.94 18.57
N GLY A 210 13.91 1.49 19.22
CA GLY A 210 15.30 1.48 18.75
C GLY A 210 15.82 2.86 18.38
N ASP A 211 17.09 2.90 18.01
CA ASP A 211 17.78 4.12 17.62
C ASP A 211 17.49 4.45 16.16
N VAL A 212 16.81 5.56 15.88
CA VAL A 212 16.46 5.97 14.51
C VAL A 212 17.68 6.38 13.69
N SER A 213 18.79 6.76 14.33
CA SER A 213 20.01 7.18 13.61
C SER A 213 20.61 6.05 12.77
N VAL A 214 20.25 4.79 13.03
CA VAL A 214 20.67 3.67 12.17
C VAL A 214 20.16 3.81 10.74
N LEU A 215 19.05 4.52 10.52
CA LEU A 215 18.53 4.81 9.17
C LEU A 215 19.47 5.71 8.36
N SER A 216 20.43 6.41 9.00
CA SER A 216 21.48 7.16 8.32
C SER A 216 22.41 6.30 7.47
N THR A 217 22.41 4.98 7.69
CA THR A 217 23.18 4.02 6.89
C THR A 217 22.51 3.66 5.56
N LEU A 218 21.22 3.99 5.38
CA LEU A 218 20.48 3.73 4.15
C LEU A 218 20.79 4.81 3.11
N GLU A 219 21.89 4.62 2.38
CA GLU A 219 22.42 5.62 1.44
C GLU A 219 21.46 5.98 0.30
N LYS A 220 20.52 5.09 -0.02
CA LYS A 220 19.53 5.29 -1.11
C LYS A 220 18.20 5.89 -0.64
N LEU A 221 18.00 6.08 0.67
CA LEU A 221 16.72 6.52 1.22
C LEU A 221 16.44 7.99 0.87
N GLN A 222 15.42 8.23 0.05
CA GLN A 222 15.05 9.57 -0.43
C GLN A 222 13.79 10.12 0.24
N SER A 223 12.88 9.23 0.66
CA SER A 223 11.62 9.61 1.29
C SER A 223 11.44 8.88 2.61
N LEU A 224 11.18 9.63 3.68
CA LEU A 224 11.00 9.09 5.02
C LEU A 224 9.73 9.66 5.66
N ARG A 225 8.81 8.80 6.06
CA ARG A 225 7.68 9.14 6.92
C ARG A 225 7.73 8.34 8.22
N ILE A 226 7.69 9.02 9.36
CA ILE A 226 7.53 8.38 10.67
C ILE A 226 6.39 9.08 11.41
N GLU A 227 5.25 8.39 11.53
CA GLU A 227 4.05 8.89 12.17
C GLU A 227 3.64 8.05 13.37
N GLY A 228 3.12 8.72 14.39
CA GLY A 228 2.51 8.12 15.56
C GLY A 228 3.47 7.99 16.74
N LYS A 229 2.97 7.40 17.83
CA LYS A 229 3.69 7.27 19.10
C LYS A 229 4.67 6.09 19.08
N ASN A 230 5.62 6.11 18.15
CA ASN A 230 6.73 5.17 18.10
C ASN A 230 7.66 5.38 19.32
N LYS A 231 8.40 4.36 19.75
CA LYS A 231 9.35 4.40 20.88
C LYS A 231 10.79 4.62 20.41
N LEU A 232 10.96 5.49 19.41
CA LEU A 232 12.24 5.75 18.76
C LEU A 232 13.07 6.77 19.53
N VAL A 233 14.37 6.53 19.60
CA VAL A 233 15.38 7.41 20.22
C VAL A 233 16.45 7.80 19.18
N GLY A 234 17.43 8.62 19.56
CA GLY A 234 18.57 8.95 18.67
C GLY A 234 18.27 9.98 17.57
N TRP A 235 17.16 10.70 17.67
CA TRP A 235 16.71 11.69 16.68
C TRP A 235 17.70 12.83 16.40
N GLU A 236 18.57 13.18 17.35
CA GLU A 236 19.59 14.22 17.12
C GLU A 236 20.77 13.73 16.28
N ALA A 237 20.98 12.41 16.20
CA ALA A 237 22.04 11.80 15.41
C ALA A 237 21.55 11.36 14.01
N LEU A 238 20.25 11.44 13.74
CA LEU A 238 19.70 11.14 12.42
C LEU A 238 20.17 12.18 11.40
N THR A 239 20.95 11.73 10.44
CA THR A 239 21.43 12.51 9.29
C THR A 239 21.21 11.73 8.00
N SER A 240 21.11 12.42 6.86
CA SER A 240 21.07 11.75 5.57
C SER A 240 21.49 12.69 4.45
N ALA A 241 22.40 12.23 3.60
CA ALA A 241 22.80 12.96 2.41
C ALA A 241 21.78 12.88 1.26
N THR A 242 20.77 12.01 1.36
CA THR A 242 19.89 11.65 0.24
C THR A 242 18.40 11.86 0.50
N ILE A 243 17.97 11.99 1.76
CA ILE A 243 16.57 12.29 2.08
C ILE A 243 16.20 13.68 1.53
N ARG A 244 15.20 13.69 0.65
CA ARG A 244 14.62 14.88 0.02
C ARG A 244 13.24 15.23 0.60
N TYR A 245 12.50 14.21 1.04
CA TYR A 245 11.14 14.33 1.54
C TYR A 245 11.06 13.70 2.93
N LEU A 246 10.72 14.49 3.95
CA LEU A 246 10.64 14.01 5.33
C LEU A 246 9.34 14.42 6.00
N GLU A 247 8.61 13.46 6.53
CA GLU A 247 7.53 13.74 7.45
C GLU A 247 7.73 12.99 8.77
N ALA A 248 7.67 13.72 9.87
CA ALA A 248 7.81 13.13 11.18
C ALA A 248 6.82 13.71 12.18
N SER A 249 6.28 12.81 12.99
CA SER A 249 5.29 13.07 14.01
C SER A 249 5.83 12.55 15.34
N HIS A 250 5.59 13.29 16.42
CA HIS A 250 6.14 13.04 17.76
C HIS A 250 7.67 13.13 17.82
N TYR A 251 8.28 14.00 17.00
CA TYR A 251 9.71 14.29 17.02
C TYR A 251 10.08 14.96 18.37
N PRO A 252 11.00 14.40 19.17
CA PRO A 252 11.17 14.80 20.58
C PRO A 252 12.15 15.96 20.81
N CYS A 253 12.73 16.51 19.76
CA CYS A 253 13.75 17.57 19.82
C CYS A 253 13.68 18.49 18.59
N LYS A 254 14.51 19.53 18.56
CA LYS A 254 14.57 20.44 17.41
C LYS A 254 15.11 19.69 16.19
N PHE A 255 14.42 19.83 15.05
CA PHE A 255 14.82 19.14 13.82
C PHE A 255 16.20 19.61 13.31
N PRO A 256 17.20 18.70 13.18
CA PRO A 256 18.58 19.06 12.87
C PRO A 256 18.82 19.20 11.35
N LYS A 257 18.26 20.25 10.73
CA LYS A 257 18.31 20.49 9.27
C LYS A 257 19.70 20.37 8.63
N VAL A 258 20.76 20.75 9.36
CA VAL A 258 22.16 20.70 8.89
C VAL A 258 22.58 19.27 8.49
N GLY A 259 21.98 18.25 9.11
CA GLY A 259 22.22 16.84 8.80
C GLY A 259 21.57 16.35 7.50
N PHE A 260 20.80 17.18 6.81
CA PHE A 260 20.02 16.80 5.62
C PHE A 260 20.27 17.74 4.43
N PRO A 261 21.46 17.72 3.80
CA PRO A 261 21.82 18.65 2.73
C PRO A 261 20.95 18.55 1.47
N ALA A 262 20.29 17.40 1.23
CA ALA A 262 19.40 17.19 0.08
C ALA A 262 17.92 17.50 0.37
N LEU A 263 17.58 17.92 1.59
CA LEU A 263 16.19 18.10 2.02
C LEU A 263 15.51 19.21 1.22
N GLN A 264 14.35 18.90 0.64
CA GLN A 264 13.56 19.84 -0.17
C GLN A 264 12.26 20.19 0.52
N HIS A 265 11.54 19.17 1.00
CA HIS A 265 10.25 19.34 1.67
C HIS A 265 10.25 18.54 2.97
N TYR A 266 9.83 19.16 4.05
CA TYR A 266 9.68 18.49 5.33
C TYR A 266 8.53 19.03 6.18
N VAL A 267 7.95 18.12 6.97
CA VAL A 267 6.91 18.42 7.96
C VAL A 267 7.28 17.71 9.26
N VAL A 268 7.46 18.47 10.33
CA VAL A 268 7.75 17.96 11.68
C VAL A 268 6.71 18.48 12.65
N ASN A 269 6.04 17.58 13.37
CA ASN A 269 5.08 17.86 14.44
C ASN A 269 3.91 18.83 14.10
N ALA A 270 3.63 19.07 12.81
CA ALA A 270 2.68 20.11 12.37
C ALA A 270 1.23 19.92 12.86
N TYR A 271 0.80 18.68 13.14
CA TYR A 271 -0.54 18.37 13.67
C TYR A 271 -0.73 18.78 15.15
N ARG A 272 0.33 19.27 15.81
CA ARG A 272 0.28 19.80 17.18
C ARG A 272 0.61 21.27 17.17
N ALA A 273 -0.42 22.11 17.05
CA ALA A 273 -0.29 23.57 16.92
C ALA A 273 0.51 24.29 18.04
N ARG A 274 0.81 23.62 19.14
CA ARG A 274 1.60 24.15 20.28
C ARG A 274 2.86 23.35 20.57
N ASP A 275 3.25 22.42 19.70
CA ASP A 275 4.46 21.63 19.90
C ASP A 275 5.69 22.53 19.66
N PRO A 276 6.61 22.64 20.64
CA PRO A 276 7.76 23.54 20.54
C PRO A 276 8.76 23.13 19.46
N PHE A 277 8.63 21.91 18.92
CA PHE A 277 9.48 21.40 17.85
C PHE A 277 8.76 21.34 16.49
N ALA A 278 7.56 21.92 16.40
CA ALA A 278 6.88 22.05 15.11
C ALA A 278 7.72 22.87 14.12
N ASP A 279 7.99 22.29 12.96
CA ASP A 279 8.78 22.91 11.91
C ASP A 279 8.32 22.38 10.55
N THR A 280 8.19 23.25 9.57
CA THR A 280 7.77 22.90 8.21
C THR A 280 8.62 23.69 7.23
N GLY A 281 8.92 23.08 6.09
CA GLY A 281 9.60 23.75 4.99
C GLY A 281 9.28 23.07 3.67
N GLY A 282 9.07 23.87 2.63
CA GLY A 282 8.60 23.35 1.34
C GLY A 282 7.10 23.14 1.32
N ASP A 283 6.67 22.00 0.78
CA ASP A 283 5.29 21.70 0.39
C ASP A 283 4.94 20.28 0.87
N ALA A 284 3.88 20.17 1.67
CA ALA A 284 3.45 18.90 2.23
C ALA A 284 2.83 17.98 1.15
N ASP A 285 2.23 18.56 0.12
CA ASP A 285 1.62 17.79 -0.98
C ASP A 285 2.71 17.09 -1.80
N GLU A 286 3.86 17.75 -2.00
CA GLU A 286 5.02 17.12 -2.66
C GLU A 286 5.61 15.95 -1.85
N ILE A 287 5.52 15.98 -0.52
CA ILE A 287 5.91 14.85 0.33
C ILE A 287 4.97 13.67 0.10
N ASN A 288 3.66 13.93 0.16
CA ASN A 288 2.63 12.92 -0.12
C ASN A 288 2.80 12.31 -1.50
N ASP A 289 3.00 13.15 -2.51
CA ASP A 289 3.19 12.70 -3.88
C ASP A 289 4.47 11.89 -4.06
N ALA A 290 5.60 12.28 -3.44
CA ALA A 290 6.83 11.49 -3.49
C ALA A 290 6.64 10.10 -2.86
N LEU A 291 6.00 10.04 -1.71
CA LEU A 291 5.72 8.78 -0.99
C LEU A 291 4.75 7.89 -1.77
N ASN A 292 3.71 8.47 -2.37
CA ASN A 292 2.76 7.75 -3.22
C ASN A 292 3.42 7.27 -4.52
N ARG A 293 4.17 8.12 -5.22
CA ARG A 293 4.91 7.74 -6.44
C ARG A 293 5.86 6.58 -6.17
N ALA A 294 6.56 6.56 -5.03
CA ALA A 294 7.44 5.44 -4.69
C ALA A 294 6.70 4.08 -4.58
N PHE A 295 5.40 4.10 -4.24
CA PHE A 295 4.55 2.91 -4.21
C PHE A 295 3.88 2.58 -5.54
N PHE A 296 3.41 3.59 -6.28
CA PHE A 296 2.57 3.41 -7.46
C PHE A 296 3.29 3.51 -8.80
N ALA A 297 4.49 4.11 -8.86
CA ALA A 297 5.28 4.19 -10.07
C ALA A 297 5.87 2.82 -10.40
N ALA A 298 5.15 2.04 -11.20
CA ALA A 298 5.62 0.85 -11.91
C ALA A 298 5.20 0.97 -13.37
#